data_AF-A0A2M8GBW7-F1
#
_entry.id   AF-A0A2M8GBW7-F1
#
_cell.length_a   1.000
_cell.length_b   1.000
_cell.length_c   1.000
_cell.angle_alpha   90.00
_cell.angle_beta   90.00
_cell.angle_gamma   90.00
#
_symmetry.space_group_name_H-M   'P 1'
#
loop_
_entity.id
_entity.type
_entity.pdbx_description
1 polymer ?
#
loop_
_entity_poly.entity_id
_entity_poly.type
_entity_poly.pdbx_seq_one_letter_code
_entity_poly.pdbx_strand_id
1 'polypeptide(L)'
;DGVYSDEAQVKIPDSLLGLSWNAEGDAGSKRGMARLNALKLDKGYTRSSAEDSGGWDKETRIPTRLGDESTLVALARLEGGFLKPYAQASEFAWELSMIALPKQAWIKAQESIPDSLRGSIDKLKEGVKLLKWIELLPLTEDLEHYYDPQMGWGLKKEERNESD
;
A
#
# COMPACT_ATOMS: atom_id res chain seq x y z
N ASP A 1 19.87 -27.49 3.65
CA ASP A 1 19.57 -26.90 4.97
C ASP A 1 20.77 -26.16 5.51
N GLY A 2 20.59 -24.93 6.03
CA GLY A 2 21.73 -24.19 6.59
C GLY A 2 21.51 -22.76 7.09
N VAL A 3 20.30 -22.19 6.98
CA VAL A 3 20.03 -20.80 7.44
C VAL A 3 19.01 -20.74 8.57
N TYR A 4 18.02 -21.63 8.58
CA TYR A 4 16.92 -21.63 9.57
C TYR A 4 16.97 -22.80 10.55
N SER A 5 18.05 -23.59 10.57
CA SER A 5 18.18 -24.70 11.51
C SER A 5 18.56 -24.21 12.90
N ASP A 6 18.23 -25.00 13.93
CA ASP A 6 18.64 -24.73 15.31
C ASP A 6 20.17 -24.60 15.42
N GLU A 7 20.91 -25.40 14.65
CA GLU A 7 22.38 -25.31 14.57
C GLU A 7 22.88 -23.99 13.97
N ALA A 8 22.12 -23.36 13.07
CA ALA A 8 22.45 -22.06 12.49
C ALA A 8 22.15 -20.93 13.49
N GLN A 9 21.09 -21.05 14.28
CA GLN A 9 20.73 -20.09 15.32
C GLN A 9 21.81 -19.99 16.41
N VAL A 10 22.42 -21.11 16.79
CA VAL A 10 23.52 -21.14 17.79
C VAL A 10 24.80 -20.46 17.28
N LYS A 11 24.96 -20.32 15.95
CA LYS A 11 26.15 -19.73 15.32
C LYS A 11 25.99 -18.24 15.00
N ILE A 12 24.91 -17.59 15.41
CA ILE A 12 24.69 -16.17 15.16
C ILE A 12 25.71 -15.35 15.94
N PRO A 13 26.50 -14.48 15.27
CA PRO A 13 27.42 -13.58 15.96
C PRO A 13 26.68 -12.65 16.92
N ASP A 14 27.28 -12.35 18.09
CA ASP A 14 26.68 -11.52 19.13
C ASP A 14 26.18 -10.16 18.62
N SER A 15 26.90 -9.55 17.67
CA SER A 15 26.54 -8.27 17.07
C SER A 15 25.23 -8.31 16.26
N LEU A 16 24.82 -9.48 15.77
CA LEU A 16 23.59 -9.69 15.01
C LEU A 16 22.47 -10.32 15.84
N LEU A 17 22.77 -10.76 17.06
CA LEU A 17 21.80 -11.44 17.91
C LEU A 17 20.55 -10.58 18.14
N GLY A 18 20.73 -9.28 18.41
CA GLY A 18 19.62 -8.33 18.56
C GLY A 18 18.71 -8.23 17.33
N LEU A 19 19.29 -8.23 16.13
CA LEU A 19 18.52 -8.23 14.87
C LEU A 19 17.75 -9.55 14.69
N SER A 20 18.36 -10.67 15.08
CA SER A 20 17.69 -11.99 15.07
C SER A 20 16.48 -12.02 16.00
N TRP A 21 16.61 -11.54 17.23
CA TRP A 21 15.50 -11.45 18.19
C TRP A 21 14.36 -10.58 17.68
N ASN A 22 14.67 -9.43 17.05
CA ASN A 22 13.66 -8.57 16.44
C ASN A 22 12.92 -9.31 15.31
N ALA A 23 13.65 -9.99 14.44
CA ALA A 23 13.05 -10.76 13.35
C ALA A 23 12.15 -11.91 13.86
N GLU A 24 12.59 -12.63 14.91
CA GLU A 24 11.78 -13.69 15.54
C GLU A 24 10.54 -13.10 16.24
N GLY A 25 10.66 -11.94 16.88
CA GLY A 25 9.54 -11.21 17.47
C GLY A 25 8.48 -10.84 16.42
N ASP A 26 8.90 -10.28 15.29
CA ASP A 26 8.04 -9.95 14.16
C ASP A 26 7.37 -11.21 13.57
N ALA A 27 8.13 -12.30 13.41
CA ALA A 27 7.60 -13.58 12.94
C ALA A 27 6.59 -14.19 13.93
N GLY A 28 6.84 -14.05 15.24
CA GLY A 28 5.93 -14.45 16.31
C GLY A 28 4.61 -13.67 16.25
N SER A 29 4.69 -12.34 16.13
CA SER A 29 3.52 -11.47 15.98
C SER A 29 2.67 -11.85 14.76
N LYS A 30 3.31 -12.03 13.60
CA LYS A 30 2.63 -12.48 12.36
C LYS A 30 1.97 -13.85 12.55
N ARG A 31 2.63 -14.82 13.19
CA ARG A 31 2.02 -16.12 13.51
C ARG A 31 0.79 -15.97 14.40
N GLY A 32 0.84 -15.09 15.41
CA GLY A 32 -0.28 -14.78 16.27
C GLY A 32 -1.48 -14.25 15.49
N MET A 33 -1.28 -13.23 14.66
CA MET A 33 -2.34 -12.68 13.80
C MET A 33 -2.89 -13.71 12.80
N ALA A 34 -2.02 -14.54 12.22
CA ALA A 34 -2.45 -15.60 11.30
C ALA A 34 -3.37 -16.60 12.00
N ARG A 35 -3.06 -16.98 13.24
CA ARG A 35 -3.90 -17.87 14.05
C ARG A 35 -5.26 -17.23 14.39
N LEU A 36 -5.27 -15.95 14.76
CA LEU A 36 -6.51 -15.22 15.01
C LEU A 36 -7.40 -15.19 13.77
N ASN A 37 -6.80 -14.94 12.60
CA ASN A 37 -7.52 -14.86 11.32
C ASN A 37 -7.99 -16.22 10.80
N ALA A 38 -7.39 -17.34 11.22
CA ALA A 38 -7.69 -18.67 10.72
C ALA A 38 -8.96 -19.27 11.34
N LEU A 39 -9.70 -20.04 10.56
CA LEU A 39 -10.81 -20.85 11.08
C LEU A 39 -10.28 -22.01 11.92
N LYS A 40 -10.95 -22.26 13.05
CA LYS A 40 -10.76 -23.45 13.89
C LYS A 40 -11.44 -24.66 13.24
N LEU A 41 -10.68 -25.39 12.41
CA LEU A 41 -11.20 -26.50 11.62
C LEU A 41 -11.79 -27.64 12.48
N ASP A 42 -11.29 -27.82 13.70
CA ASP A 42 -11.79 -28.78 14.70
C ASP A 42 -13.23 -28.49 15.15
N LYS A 43 -13.70 -27.24 15.02
CA LYS A 43 -15.08 -26.82 15.30
C LYS A 43 -16.04 -27.03 14.10
N GLY A 44 -15.54 -27.52 12.98
CA GLY A 44 -16.32 -27.83 11.78
C GLY A 44 -16.86 -26.59 11.04
N TYR A 45 -17.94 -26.75 10.27
CA TYR A 45 -18.57 -25.64 9.52
C TYR A 45 -19.59 -24.88 10.38
N THR A 46 -19.11 -24.24 11.44
CA THR A 46 -19.97 -23.51 12.41
C THR A 46 -19.45 -22.10 12.66
N ARG A 47 -20.33 -21.18 13.11
CA ARG A 47 -19.94 -19.79 13.41
C ARG A 47 -18.90 -19.69 14.53
N SER A 48 -18.89 -20.64 15.47
CA SER A 48 -17.90 -20.70 16.56
C SER A 48 -16.48 -21.00 16.06
N SER A 49 -16.33 -21.45 14.81
CA SER A 49 -15.03 -21.69 14.16
C SER A 49 -14.28 -20.41 13.83
N ALA A 50 -14.98 -19.28 13.75
CA ALA A 50 -14.42 -17.95 13.48
C ALA A 50 -14.44 -17.01 14.70
N GLU A 51 -14.77 -17.52 15.89
CA GLU A 51 -15.01 -16.73 17.11
C GLU A 51 -13.84 -15.81 17.48
N ASP A 52 -12.61 -16.31 17.39
CA ASP A 52 -11.38 -15.56 17.72
C ASP A 52 -11.14 -14.38 16.76
N SER A 53 -11.74 -14.42 15.58
CA SER A 53 -11.73 -13.37 14.56
C SER A 53 -13.06 -12.60 14.49
N GLY A 54 -13.80 -12.50 15.60
CA GLY A 54 -15.08 -11.77 15.62
C GLY A 54 -16.18 -12.41 14.76
N GLY A 55 -16.05 -13.70 14.45
CA GLY A 55 -17.05 -14.46 13.70
C GLY A 55 -17.00 -14.29 12.19
N TRP A 56 -15.95 -13.68 11.62
CA TRP A 56 -15.85 -13.32 10.20
C TRP A 56 -17.08 -12.55 9.72
N ASP A 57 -17.51 -11.57 10.51
CA ASP A 57 -18.59 -10.69 10.11
C ASP A 57 -18.17 -9.84 8.89
N LYS A 58 -19.13 -9.31 8.14
CA LYS A 58 -18.90 -8.53 6.92
C LYS A 58 -17.99 -7.32 7.12
N GLU A 59 -17.92 -6.81 8.34
CA GLU A 59 -17.08 -5.67 8.72
C GLU A 59 -15.68 -6.10 9.17
N THR A 60 -15.45 -7.38 9.44
CA THR A 60 -14.14 -7.88 9.87
C THR A 60 -13.23 -8.11 8.67
N ARG A 61 -12.16 -7.32 8.56
CA ARG A 61 -11.13 -7.51 7.54
C ARG A 61 -10.21 -8.67 7.93
N ILE A 62 -10.29 -9.78 7.19
CA ILE A 62 -9.43 -10.97 7.36
C ILE A 62 -8.40 -11.00 6.23
N PRO A 63 -7.25 -10.32 6.36
CA PRO A 63 -6.23 -10.30 5.32
C PRO A 63 -5.51 -11.66 5.23
N THR A 64 -5.29 -12.13 4.00
CA THR A 64 -4.52 -13.36 3.72
C THR A 64 -3.00 -13.10 3.66
N ARG A 65 -2.59 -11.82 3.59
CA ARG A 65 -1.20 -11.37 3.70
C ARG A 65 -1.07 -10.43 4.90
N LEU A 66 -0.14 -10.75 5.82
CA LEU A 66 0.17 -9.94 7.02
C LEU A 66 1.31 -8.96 6.76
N GLY A 67 1.25 -8.28 5.61
CA GLY A 67 2.22 -7.26 5.21
C GLY A 67 1.63 -5.86 5.31
N ASP A 68 2.45 -4.87 4.99
CA ASP A 68 2.01 -3.47 4.98
C ASP A 68 0.84 -3.28 4.01
N GLU A 69 -0.19 -2.55 4.47
CA GLU A 69 -1.32 -2.22 3.63
C GLU A 69 -0.86 -1.31 2.48
N SER A 70 -1.20 -1.70 1.26
CA SER A 70 -1.03 -0.87 0.07
C SER A 70 -2.36 -0.23 -0.35
N THR A 71 -2.32 1.03 -0.75
CA THR A 71 -3.42 1.76 -1.37
C THR A 71 -3.17 1.83 -2.88
N LEU A 72 -4.19 1.53 -3.68
CA LEU A 72 -4.11 1.74 -5.13
C LEU A 72 -4.46 3.20 -5.46
N VAL A 73 -3.56 3.88 -6.15
CA VAL A 73 -3.66 5.30 -6.47
C VAL A 73 -3.54 5.49 -7.99
N ALA A 74 -4.51 6.17 -8.59
CA ALA A 74 -4.47 6.59 -9.98
C ALA A 74 -3.80 7.96 -10.10
N LEU A 75 -2.76 8.05 -10.94
CA LEU A 75 -2.10 9.30 -11.29
C LEU A 75 -2.92 10.03 -12.34
N ALA A 76 -3.19 11.31 -12.09
CA ALA A 76 -3.93 12.17 -13.01
C ALA A 76 -3.13 13.42 -13.38
N ARG A 77 -3.26 13.87 -14.61
CA ARG A 77 -2.76 15.17 -15.06
C ARG A 77 -3.89 16.18 -15.14
N LEU A 78 -3.60 17.42 -14.77
CA LEU A 78 -4.53 18.52 -14.92
C LEU A 78 -4.32 19.18 -16.29
N GLU A 79 -5.24 18.95 -17.22
CA GLU A 79 -5.20 19.54 -18.57
C GLU A 79 -6.49 20.30 -18.85
N GLY A 80 -6.38 21.61 -19.11
CA GLY A 80 -7.54 22.44 -19.44
C GLY A 80 -8.62 22.47 -18.35
N GLY A 81 -8.23 22.31 -17.08
CA GLY A 81 -9.14 22.25 -15.94
C GLY A 81 -9.77 20.88 -15.67
N PHE A 82 -9.43 19.85 -16.45
CA PHE A 82 -9.93 18.49 -16.28
C PHE A 82 -8.82 17.53 -15.88
N LEU A 83 -9.15 16.59 -15.00
CA LEU A 83 -8.26 15.50 -14.61
C LEU A 83 -8.34 14.38 -15.63
N LYS A 84 -7.19 14.05 -16.23
CA LYS A 84 -7.02 13.00 -17.24
C LYS A 84 -6.02 11.96 -16.77
N PRO A 85 -6.07 10.72 -17.29
CA PRO A 85 -5.09 9.70 -16.94
C PRO A 85 -3.66 10.15 -17.26
N TYR A 86 -2.72 9.75 -16.41
CA TYR A 86 -1.30 9.98 -16.61
C TYR A 86 -0.71 9.20 -17.79
N ALA A 87 -1.21 8.00 -18.10
CA ALA A 87 -0.80 7.27 -19.28
C ALA A 87 -1.49 7.85 -20.53
N GLN A 88 -0.71 8.18 -21.56
CA GLN A 88 -1.25 8.56 -22.88
C GLN A 88 -1.49 7.33 -23.74
N ALA A 89 -2.38 6.45 -23.28
CA ALA A 89 -2.78 5.25 -24.00
C ALA A 89 -4.19 5.42 -24.58
N SER A 90 -4.47 4.79 -25.73
CA SER A 90 -5.81 4.77 -26.33
C SER A 90 -6.78 3.87 -25.57
N GLU A 91 -6.27 2.82 -24.94
CA GLU A 91 -7.04 1.85 -24.15
C GLU A 91 -6.41 1.70 -22.76
N PHE A 92 -7.25 1.39 -21.76
CA PHE A 92 -6.83 1.14 -20.38
C PHE A 92 -5.97 2.25 -19.76
N ALA A 93 -6.15 3.51 -20.20
CA ALA A 93 -5.30 4.62 -19.80
C ALA A 93 -5.32 4.84 -18.28
N TRP A 94 -6.46 4.64 -17.61
CA TRP A 94 -6.56 4.77 -16.16
C TRP A 94 -5.86 3.63 -15.44
N GLU A 95 -6.06 2.40 -15.88
CA GLU A 95 -5.42 1.20 -15.34
C GLU A 95 -3.89 1.31 -15.47
N LEU A 96 -3.39 1.80 -16.59
CA LEU A 96 -1.96 2.07 -16.83
C LEU A 96 -1.43 3.27 -16.03
N SER A 97 -2.31 4.08 -15.44
CA SER A 97 -1.94 5.20 -14.57
C SER A 97 -1.99 4.83 -13.09
N MET A 98 -2.27 3.58 -12.74
CA MET A 98 -2.39 3.15 -11.34
C MET A 98 -1.08 2.62 -10.78
N ILE A 99 -0.77 3.04 -9.55
CA ILE A 99 0.36 2.55 -8.77
C ILE A 99 -0.11 2.11 -7.39
N ALA A 100 0.50 1.06 -6.85
CA ALA A 100 0.27 0.61 -5.49
C ALA A 100 1.28 1.28 -4.55
N LEU A 101 0.78 2.01 -3.56
CA LEU A 101 1.61 2.75 -2.62
C LEU A 101 1.46 2.20 -1.20
N PRO A 102 2.51 2.21 -0.36
CA PRO A 102 2.34 2.01 1.07
C PRO A 102 1.31 3.02 1.62
N LYS A 103 0.36 2.55 2.42
CA LYS A 103 -0.74 3.38 2.95
C LYS A 103 -0.23 4.67 3.63
N GLN A 104 0.88 4.58 4.36
CA GLN A 104 1.50 5.74 5.02
C GLN A 104 2.05 6.77 4.03
N ALA A 105 2.57 6.33 2.89
CA ALA A 105 3.05 7.25 1.85
C ALA A 105 1.87 7.97 1.19
N TRP A 106 0.76 7.26 0.93
CA TRP A 106 -0.46 7.87 0.44
C TRP A 106 -1.03 8.90 1.42
N ILE A 107 -1.07 8.59 2.72
CA ILE A 107 -1.59 9.51 3.75
C ILE A 107 -0.86 10.87 3.74
N LYS A 108 0.46 10.86 3.54
CA LYS A 108 1.25 12.10 3.44
C LYS A 108 0.97 12.87 2.15
N ALA A 109 0.87 12.17 1.02
CA ALA A 109 0.64 12.81 -0.26
C ALA A 109 -0.77 13.40 -0.38
N GLN A 110 -1.80 12.72 0.14
CA GLN A 110 -3.18 13.21 0.07
C GLN A 110 -3.41 14.50 0.87
N GLU A 111 -2.65 14.72 1.96
CA GLU A 111 -2.70 15.96 2.74
C GLU A 111 -2.22 17.17 1.94
N SER A 112 -1.38 16.92 0.93
CA SER A 112 -0.84 17.96 0.04
C SER A 112 -1.77 18.24 -1.15
N ILE A 113 -2.91 17.53 -1.28
CA ILE A 113 -3.87 17.75 -2.37
C ILE A 113 -4.67 19.04 -2.11
N PRO A 114 -4.61 20.04 -3.03
CA PRO A 114 -5.36 21.28 -2.88
C PRO A 114 -6.88 21.05 -2.78
N ASP A 115 -7.55 21.75 -1.86
CA ASP A 115 -9.00 21.67 -1.69
C ASP A 115 -9.78 22.04 -2.96
N SER A 116 -9.21 22.92 -3.79
CA SER A 116 -9.78 23.31 -5.08
C SER A 116 -9.95 22.13 -6.05
N LEU A 117 -9.15 21.07 -5.92
CA LEU A 117 -9.20 19.89 -6.79
C LEU A 117 -10.11 18.78 -6.26
N ARG A 118 -10.50 18.81 -4.98
CA ARG A 118 -11.33 17.76 -4.38
C ARG A 118 -12.66 17.58 -5.11
N GLY A 119 -13.33 18.69 -5.44
CA GLY A 119 -14.59 18.63 -6.20
C GLY A 119 -14.44 18.06 -7.62
N SER A 120 -13.27 18.27 -8.26
CA SER A 120 -12.97 17.69 -9.57
C SER A 120 -12.66 16.19 -9.48
N ILE A 121 -11.99 15.77 -8.41
CA ILE A 121 -11.72 14.36 -8.10
C ILE A 121 -13.04 13.60 -7.87
N ASP A 122 -13.93 14.15 -7.05
CA ASP A 122 -15.22 13.50 -6.73
C ASP A 122 -16.07 13.31 -8.00
N LYS A 123 -16.20 14.36 -8.82
CA LYS A 123 -16.88 14.28 -10.12
C LYS A 123 -16.27 13.22 -11.04
N LEU A 124 -14.94 13.10 -11.06
CA LEU A 124 -14.26 12.09 -11.87
C LEU A 124 -14.55 10.68 -11.36
N LYS A 125 -14.54 10.45 -10.04
CA LYS A 125 -14.85 9.14 -9.42
C LYS A 125 -16.32 8.73 -9.63
N GLU A 126 -17.23 9.69 -9.72
CA GLU A 126 -18.63 9.44 -10.09
C GLU A 126 -18.79 9.08 -11.57
N GLY A 127 -18.05 9.75 -12.46
CA GLY A 127 -18.14 9.53 -13.91
C GLY A 127 -17.42 8.26 -14.40
N VAL A 128 -16.37 7.83 -13.71
CA VAL A 128 -15.55 6.68 -14.11
C VAL A 128 -15.68 5.57 -13.09
N LYS A 129 -16.50 4.54 -13.41
CA LYS A 129 -16.79 3.41 -12.51
C LYS A 129 -15.55 2.74 -11.92
N LEU A 130 -14.49 2.62 -12.72
CA LEU A 130 -13.21 2.05 -12.29
C LEU A 130 -12.60 2.82 -11.11
N LEU A 131 -12.73 4.15 -11.09
CA LEU A 131 -12.10 5.02 -10.11
C LEU A 131 -12.90 5.15 -8.81
N LYS A 132 -14.11 4.59 -8.72
CA LYS A 132 -15.00 4.73 -7.56
C LYS A 132 -14.32 4.43 -6.22
N TRP A 133 -13.50 3.38 -6.18
CA TRP A 133 -12.80 2.92 -4.97
C TRP A 133 -11.29 3.13 -5.02
N ILE A 134 -10.81 3.88 -6.03
CA ILE A 134 -9.40 4.13 -6.25
C ILE A 134 -9.10 5.56 -5.79
N GLU A 135 -7.98 5.72 -5.12
CA GLU A 135 -7.52 7.04 -4.72
C GLU A 135 -6.89 7.77 -5.90
N LEU A 136 -6.94 9.10 -5.91
CA LEU A 136 -6.52 9.89 -7.07
C LEU A 136 -5.47 10.91 -6.64
N LEU A 137 -4.32 10.89 -7.32
CA LEU A 137 -3.29 11.89 -7.14
C LEU A 137 -3.21 12.79 -8.37
N PRO A 138 -3.65 14.05 -8.29
CA PRO A 138 -3.41 15.03 -9.33
C PRO A 138 -1.94 15.45 -9.30
N LEU A 139 -1.18 15.17 -10.35
CA LEU A 139 0.20 15.65 -10.52
C LEU A 139 0.18 17.11 -10.97
N THR A 140 -0.09 18.00 -10.02
CA THR A 140 0.14 19.45 -10.14
C THR A 140 1.58 19.79 -9.77
N GLU A 141 2.03 21.01 -10.05
CA GLU A 141 3.39 21.47 -9.69
C GLU A 141 3.76 21.14 -8.22
N ASP A 142 2.83 21.34 -7.29
CA ASP A 142 3.01 21.04 -5.87
C ASP A 142 3.10 19.54 -5.53
N LEU A 143 2.66 18.65 -6.42
CA LEU A 143 2.56 17.21 -6.17
C LEU A 143 3.44 16.36 -7.10
N GLU A 144 3.98 16.95 -8.15
CA GLU A 144 4.93 16.30 -9.06
C GLU A 144 6.17 15.78 -8.33
N HIS A 145 6.57 16.39 -7.22
CA HIS A 145 7.72 15.93 -6.44
C HIS A 145 7.51 14.56 -5.75
N TYR A 146 6.29 14.04 -5.70
CA TYR A 146 6.02 12.70 -5.16
C TYR A 146 6.24 11.59 -6.20
N TYR A 147 6.24 11.91 -7.50
CA TYR A 147 6.29 10.93 -8.58
C TYR A 147 7.18 11.39 -9.74
N ASP A 148 8.22 10.61 -10.02
CA ASP A 148 9.10 10.80 -11.16
C ASP A 148 8.77 9.78 -12.28
N PRO A 149 8.72 10.18 -13.56
CA PRO A 149 8.40 9.27 -14.66
C PRO A 149 9.42 8.14 -14.89
N GLN A 150 10.68 8.34 -14.50
CA GLN A 150 11.77 7.37 -14.69
C GLN A 150 12.01 6.54 -13.43
N MET A 151 11.88 7.15 -12.26
CA MET A 151 12.21 6.52 -10.98
C MET A 151 10.99 6.07 -10.18
N GLY A 152 9.79 6.51 -10.54
CA GLY A 152 8.54 6.18 -9.89
C GLY A 152 8.28 6.99 -8.62
N TRP A 153 7.62 6.36 -7.65
CA TRP A 153 7.18 7.01 -6.41
C TRP A 153 8.33 7.27 -5.44
N GLY A 154 8.37 8.47 -4.83
CA GLY A 154 9.04 8.67 -3.54
C GLY A 154 10.50 9.12 -3.58
N LEU A 155 10.96 9.79 -4.63
CA LEU A 155 12.21 10.54 -4.57
C LEU A 155 11.90 12.03 -4.49
N LYS A 156 12.36 12.67 -3.41
CA LYS A 156 12.58 14.11 -3.47
C LYS A 156 13.42 14.34 -4.72
N LYS A 157 12.94 15.19 -5.62
CA LYS A 157 13.75 15.77 -6.67
C LYS A 157 14.82 16.59 -5.96
N GLU A 158 15.90 15.94 -5.50
CA GLU A 158 17.10 16.67 -5.11
C GLU A 158 17.45 17.50 -6.34
N GLU A 159 17.39 18.82 -6.14
CA GLU A 159 17.84 19.80 -7.12
C GLU A 159 19.19 19.31 -7.62
N ARG A 160 19.20 18.82 -8.85
CA ARG A 160 20.44 18.59 -9.58
C ARG A 160 20.95 20.00 -9.86
N ASN A 161 21.66 20.57 -8.88
CA ASN A 161 22.44 21.78 -9.06
C ASN A 161 23.51 21.44 -10.09
N GLU A 162 23.18 21.66 -11.36
CA GLU A 162 24.16 21.98 -12.38
C GLU A 162 24.73 23.35 -12.02
N SER A 163 25.87 23.35 -11.32
CA SER A 163 26.71 24.51 -11.15
C SER A 163 28.16 24.03 -11.01
N ASP A 164 28.91 24.30 -12.09
CA ASP A 164 30.37 24.31 -12.29
C ASP A 164 31.15 22.97 -12.37
#